data_AF-A0A8C9GY77-F1
#
_entry.id   AF-A0A8C9GY77-F1
#
_cell.length_a   1.000
_cell.length_b   1.000
_cell.length_c   1.000
_cell.angle_alpha   90.00
_cell.angle_beta   90.00
_cell.angle_gamma   90.00
#
_symmetry.space_group_name_H-M   'P 1'
#
loop_
_entity.id
_entity.type
_entity.pdbx_description
1 polymer ?
#
loop_
_entity_poly.entity_id
_entity_poly.type
_entity_poly.pdbx_seq_one_letter_code
_entity_poly.pdbx_strand_id
1 'polypeptide(L)'
;MASASTSKYNSHSLENESIKRSSRDGVNQDLTEAVPRLPGETLITDKEVIYICPFNGPIKGRVYITNYRLYLRSLETPLFAFLNEEKFNVDGWTVYNPVEEYRRQGLPNHHWRITFINKCYELCDTYPALLVVPYRASDDDLRRVATFRSRNRIPVLSWIHPENKTVIVRCSQPLVGMSGKRNKDDEKYLDVIRETNKQISKLTIYDARPSVNAVANKATGGGYESDDAYHNAELFFLDIHNIHVMRESLKKVKDIVYPNVEESHWLSSLESTHWLEHIKASIFC
;
A
#
# COMPACT_ATOMS: atom_id res chain seq x y z
N MET A 1 31.19 -46.14 20.78
CA MET A 1 31.85 -45.26 19.80
C MET A 1 31.12 -45.48 18.47
N ALA A 2 30.57 -44.52 17.75
CA ALA A 2 30.81 -43.10 17.66
C ALA A 2 29.49 -42.32 17.52
N SER A 3 29.47 -41.12 18.10
CA SER A 3 28.43 -40.10 18.03
C SER A 3 28.83 -39.00 17.05
N ALA A 4 27.91 -38.51 16.22
CA ALA A 4 27.92 -37.19 15.60
C ALA A 4 26.58 -36.99 14.85
N SER A 5 25.94 -35.83 14.78
CA SER A 5 26.08 -34.54 15.47
C SER A 5 24.86 -33.70 15.06
N THR A 6 24.05 -33.27 16.02
CA THR A 6 22.95 -32.31 15.85
C THR A 6 23.52 -30.90 15.76
N SER A 7 23.18 -30.13 14.72
CA SER A 7 23.56 -28.72 14.65
C SER A 7 22.70 -27.91 15.61
N LYS A 8 23.36 -27.34 16.62
CA LYS A 8 22.78 -26.36 17.53
C LYS A 8 22.69 -25.02 16.79
N TYR A 9 21.49 -24.48 16.66
CA TYR A 9 21.29 -23.07 16.30
C TYR A 9 21.94 -22.22 17.40
N ASN A 10 22.99 -21.49 17.04
CA ASN A 10 23.71 -20.60 17.93
C ASN A 10 23.14 -19.19 17.73
N SER A 11 22.42 -18.67 18.72
CA SER A 11 21.73 -17.36 18.67
C SER A 11 22.64 -16.17 19.01
N HIS A 12 23.95 -16.30 18.86
CA HIS A 12 24.94 -15.24 19.12
C HIS A 12 26.03 -15.25 18.06
N SER A 13 25.78 -14.61 16.92
CA SER A 13 26.83 -14.22 15.97
C SER A 13 26.36 -13.15 14.96
N LEU A 14 25.56 -12.18 15.42
CA LEU A 14 25.25 -10.95 14.66
C LEU A 14 25.67 -9.68 15.39
N GLU A 15 26.51 -9.80 16.42
CA GLU A 15 27.23 -8.65 16.98
C GLU A 15 28.67 -8.70 16.47
N ASN A 16 29.12 -7.57 15.91
CA ASN A 16 30.43 -7.30 15.33
C ASN A 16 30.68 -7.73 13.88
N GLU A 17 29.92 -7.13 12.96
CA GLU A 17 30.56 -6.56 11.77
C GLU A 17 30.34 -5.04 11.78
N SER A 18 31.36 -4.33 12.25
CA SER A 18 31.51 -2.89 12.17
C SER A 18 31.54 -2.45 10.71
N ILE A 19 30.37 -2.17 10.15
CA ILE A 19 30.25 -1.39 8.92
C ILE A 19 30.79 0.00 9.23
N LYS A 20 31.97 0.29 8.69
CA LYS A 20 32.53 1.65 8.62
C LYS A 20 31.49 2.54 7.94
N ARG A 21 30.74 3.29 8.74
CA ARG A 21 30.06 4.50 8.26
C ARG A 21 31.15 5.44 7.80
N SER A 22 31.33 5.58 6.50
CA SER A 22 31.96 6.80 5.98
C SER A 22 31.05 7.94 6.43
N SER A 23 31.52 8.73 7.40
CA SER A 23 31.04 10.09 7.56
C SER A 23 31.09 10.74 6.18
N ARG A 24 29.90 11.06 5.65
CA ARG A 24 29.75 12.21 4.77
C ARG A 24 29.03 13.25 5.61
N ASP A 25 29.82 13.95 6.41
CA ASP A 25 29.59 15.37 6.73
C ASP A 25 29.12 16.07 5.43
N GLY A 26 28.12 16.94 5.41
CA GLY A 26 27.22 17.46 6.41
C GLY A 26 26.27 18.40 5.66
N VAL A 27 25.03 18.53 6.13
CA VAL A 27 24.22 19.69 5.82
C VAL A 27 23.57 20.12 7.12
N ASN A 28 24.36 20.80 7.96
CA ASN A 28 23.81 21.91 8.72
C ASN A 28 23.23 22.85 7.68
N GLN A 29 21.91 22.81 7.45
CA GLN A 29 21.28 23.80 6.59
C GLN A 29 21.05 25.02 7.46
N ASP A 30 22.10 25.82 7.58
CA ASP A 30 22.02 27.21 7.99
C ASP A 30 20.82 27.85 7.30
N LEU A 31 19.93 28.42 8.12
CA LEU A 31 18.73 29.13 7.70
C LEU A 31 19.05 30.49 7.06
N THR A 32 20.26 30.69 6.53
CA THR A 32 20.73 31.90 5.85
C THR A 32 20.95 31.66 4.35
N GLU A 33 19.88 31.89 3.58
CA GLU A 33 19.82 32.74 2.37
C GLU A 33 20.90 32.66 1.26
N ALA A 34 21.07 31.51 0.59
CA ALA A 34 21.61 31.55 -0.77
C ALA A 34 20.98 30.49 -1.70
N VAL A 35 20.29 30.94 -2.74
CA VAL A 35 19.86 30.07 -3.85
C VAL A 35 21.11 29.49 -4.54
N PRO A 36 21.16 28.18 -4.84
CA PRO A 36 22.25 27.58 -5.60
C PRO A 36 22.37 28.23 -6.99
N ARG A 37 23.53 28.83 -7.28
CA ARG A 37 23.80 29.56 -8.53
C ARG A 37 24.85 28.84 -9.39
N LEU A 38 24.68 28.88 -10.71
CA LEU A 38 25.70 28.45 -11.65
C LEU A 38 26.85 29.48 -11.70
N PRO A 39 28.07 29.09 -12.09
CA PRO A 39 29.16 30.04 -12.33
C PRO A 39 28.73 31.13 -13.34
N GLY A 40 28.81 32.40 -12.95
CA GLY A 40 28.37 33.55 -13.76
C GLY A 40 26.89 33.94 -13.60
N GLU A 41 26.11 33.18 -12.83
CA GLU A 41 24.73 33.54 -12.51
C GLU A 41 24.67 34.59 -11.38
N THR A 42 23.98 35.70 -11.64
CA THR A 42 23.82 36.82 -10.71
C THR A 42 22.34 37.00 -10.33
N LEU A 43 22.08 37.21 -9.05
CA LEU A 43 20.74 37.53 -8.55
C LEU A 43 20.38 38.95 -8.99
N ILE A 44 19.23 39.09 -9.64
CA ILE A 44 18.67 40.38 -10.03
C ILE A 44 17.75 40.89 -8.92
N THR A 45 16.83 40.06 -8.44
CA THR A 45 15.89 40.41 -7.37
C THR A 45 15.27 39.16 -6.74
N ASP A 46 14.75 39.30 -5.52
CA ASP A 46 13.84 38.33 -4.93
C ASP A 46 12.60 39.02 -4.34
N LYS A 47 11.46 38.33 -4.37
CA LYS A 47 10.20 38.82 -3.82
C LYS A 47 9.39 37.69 -3.21
N GLU A 48 8.74 37.96 -2.09
CA GLU A 48 7.68 37.09 -1.60
C GLU A 48 6.46 37.18 -2.53
N VAL A 49 5.96 36.01 -2.92
CA VAL A 49 4.84 35.87 -3.85
C VAL A 49 3.92 34.76 -3.39
N ILE A 50 2.70 34.77 -3.90
CA ILE A 50 1.81 33.62 -3.86
C ILE A 50 1.81 33.03 -5.27
N TYR A 51 2.37 31.84 -5.42
CA TYR A 51 2.33 31.09 -6.68
C TYR A 51 1.07 30.22 -6.71
N ILE A 52 0.28 30.32 -7.78
CA ILE A 52 -0.91 29.49 -7.94
C ILE A 52 -0.51 28.22 -8.71
N CYS A 53 -0.27 27.13 -7.97
CA CYS A 53 -0.01 25.83 -8.56
C CYS A 53 -1.31 25.25 -9.14
N PRO A 54 -1.37 24.87 -10.43
CA PRO A 54 -2.57 24.27 -11.03
C PRO A 54 -3.02 22.96 -10.36
N PHE A 55 -2.14 22.31 -9.61
CA PHE A 55 -2.39 21.03 -8.94
C PHE A 55 -2.64 21.16 -7.44
N ASN A 56 -1.94 22.10 -6.79
CA ASN A 56 -1.91 22.23 -5.32
C ASN A 56 -2.56 23.52 -4.80
N GLY A 57 -3.02 24.41 -5.69
CA GLY A 57 -3.59 25.70 -5.31
C GLY A 57 -2.54 26.74 -4.92
N PRO A 58 -2.91 27.76 -4.11
CA PRO A 58 -2.03 28.86 -3.73
C PRO A 58 -0.90 28.41 -2.78
N ILE A 59 0.35 28.66 -3.16
CA ILE A 59 1.57 28.38 -2.40
C ILE A 59 2.26 29.70 -2.08
N LYS A 60 2.42 30.03 -0.80
CA LYS A 60 3.24 31.18 -0.38
C LYS A 60 4.72 30.81 -0.53
N GLY A 61 5.48 31.64 -1.21
CA GLY A 61 6.88 31.38 -1.49
C GLY A 61 7.69 32.64 -1.73
N ARG A 62 8.96 32.48 -2.03
CA ARG A 62 9.84 33.53 -2.53
C ARG A 62 10.29 33.19 -3.94
N VAL A 63 10.10 34.12 -4.86
CA VAL A 63 10.64 34.01 -6.22
C VAL A 63 11.98 34.72 -6.27
N TYR A 64 12.97 34.07 -6.85
CA TYR A 64 14.29 34.59 -7.10
C TYR A 64 14.46 34.70 -8.61
N ILE A 65 14.78 35.89 -9.10
CA ILE A 65 15.04 36.15 -10.51
C ILE A 65 16.53 36.41 -10.66
N THR A 66 17.20 35.58 -11.46
CA THR A 66 18.60 35.77 -11.83
C THR A 66 18.71 36.19 -13.29
N ASN A 67 19.92 36.50 -13.75
CA ASN A 67 20.21 36.69 -15.17
C ASN A 67 20.07 35.42 -16.03
N TYR A 68 19.70 34.28 -15.44
CA TYR A 68 19.57 32.99 -16.13
C TYR A 68 18.20 32.32 -15.93
N ARG A 69 17.61 32.41 -14.74
CA ARG A 69 16.38 31.67 -14.41
C ARG A 69 15.48 32.40 -13.42
N LEU A 70 14.23 31.97 -13.40
CA LEU A 70 13.29 32.21 -12.32
C LEU A 70 13.25 30.96 -11.44
N TYR A 71 13.55 31.11 -10.15
CA TYR A 71 13.53 30.03 -9.17
C TYR A 71 12.49 30.34 -8.08
N LEU A 72 11.48 29.50 -7.94
CA LEU A 72 10.46 29.64 -6.90
C LEU A 72 10.80 28.68 -5.74
N ARG A 73 10.94 29.22 -4.53
CA ARG A 73 11.08 28.43 -3.31
C ARG A 73 9.80 28.56 -2.49
N SER A 74 9.15 27.43 -2.22
CA SER A 74 8.03 27.40 -1.28
C SER A 74 8.53 27.79 0.12
N LEU A 75 7.77 28.63 0.81
CA LEU A 75 7.94 28.92 2.23
C LEU A 75 7.10 27.98 3.10
N GLU A 76 6.57 26.89 2.53
CA GLU A 76 5.89 25.86 3.30
C GLU A 76 6.76 25.46 4.49
N THR A 77 6.30 25.86 5.67
CA THR A 77 6.81 25.40 6.94
C THR A 77 6.80 23.87 6.94
N PRO A 78 7.80 23.21 7.53
CA PRO A 78 7.77 21.77 7.69
C PRO A 78 6.42 21.33 8.27
N LEU A 79 5.90 20.18 7.85
CA LEU A 79 4.69 19.61 8.47
C LEU A 79 4.89 19.61 9.99
N PHE A 80 3.85 19.95 10.75
CA PHE A 80 3.95 20.07 12.22
C PHE A 80 4.54 18.82 12.87
N ALA A 81 4.35 17.63 12.28
CA ALA A 81 4.96 16.38 12.72
C ALA A 81 6.51 16.42 12.82
N PHE A 82 7.20 17.22 12.00
CA PHE A 82 8.65 17.41 12.06
C PHE A 82 9.09 18.54 13.00
N LEU A 83 8.13 19.32 13.49
CA LEU A 83 8.36 20.43 14.43
C LEU A 83 7.97 20.08 15.86
N ASN A 84 7.13 19.07 16.06
CA ASN A 84 6.65 18.65 17.37
C ASN A 84 7.75 17.95 18.17
N GLU A 85 8.09 18.52 19.33
CA GLU A 85 9.10 17.97 20.26
C GLU A 85 8.49 17.34 21.51
N GLU A 86 7.17 17.18 21.56
CA GLU A 86 6.48 16.55 22.68
C GLU A 86 6.99 15.11 22.91
N LYS A 87 7.22 14.76 24.18
CA LYS A 87 7.76 13.46 24.59
C LYS A 87 6.68 12.65 25.31
N PHE A 88 6.57 11.39 24.91
CA PHE A 88 5.67 10.41 25.52
C PHE A 88 6.48 9.31 26.21
N ASN A 89 5.89 8.66 27.23
CA ASN A 89 6.53 7.56 27.95
C ASN A 89 6.62 6.24 27.15
N VAL A 90 5.99 6.19 25.98
CA VAL A 90 5.96 5.03 25.08
C VAL A 90 6.37 5.49 23.68
N ASP A 91 7.28 4.73 23.06
CA ASP A 91 7.62 4.96 21.65
C ASP A 91 6.60 4.29 20.72
N GLY A 92 5.70 5.09 20.17
CA GLY A 92 4.65 4.65 19.23
C GLY A 92 5.19 3.94 17.99
N TRP A 93 6.44 4.22 17.57
CA TRP A 93 7.05 3.59 16.40
C TRP A 93 7.37 2.11 16.60
N THR A 94 7.48 1.67 17.86
CA THR A 94 7.82 0.27 18.23
C THR A 94 6.61 -0.63 18.42
N VAL A 95 5.38 -0.07 18.39
CA VAL A 95 4.14 -0.81 18.67
C VAL A 95 3.91 -1.96 17.69
N TYR A 96 4.24 -1.76 16.41
CA TYR A 96 4.06 -2.76 15.38
C TYR A 96 5.42 -3.35 14.95
N ASN A 97 5.58 -4.66 15.17
CA ASN A 97 6.68 -5.44 14.64
C ASN A 97 6.12 -6.54 13.71
N PRO A 98 6.41 -6.50 12.39
CA PRO A 98 5.87 -7.48 11.44
C PRO A 98 6.22 -8.93 11.78
N VAL A 99 7.43 -9.17 12.30
CA VAL A 99 7.88 -10.53 12.64
C VAL A 99 7.13 -11.05 13.86
N GLU A 100 6.90 -10.22 14.88
CA GLU A 100 6.11 -10.60 16.04
C GLU A 100 4.64 -10.84 15.67
N GLU A 101 4.06 -10.02 14.79
CA GLU A 101 2.68 -10.23 14.32
C GLU A 101 2.53 -11.54 13.54
N TYR A 102 3.48 -11.86 12.65
CA TYR A 102 3.47 -13.17 11.98
C TYR A 102 3.68 -14.33 12.96
N ARG A 103 4.57 -14.18 13.95
CA ARG A 103 4.76 -15.19 14.99
C ARG A 103 3.49 -15.42 15.80
N ARG A 104 2.76 -14.35 16.15
CA ARG A 104 1.46 -14.42 16.85
C ARG A 104 0.44 -15.27 16.07
N GLN A 105 0.50 -15.23 14.74
CA GLN A 105 -0.34 -16.05 13.86
C GLN A 105 0.19 -17.48 13.60
N GLY A 106 1.34 -17.86 14.19
CA GLY A 106 1.95 -19.17 13.97
C GLY A 106 2.70 -19.30 12.63
N LEU A 107 3.29 -18.19 12.17
CA LEU A 107 4.08 -18.11 10.94
C LEU A 107 5.56 -17.77 11.23
N PRO A 108 6.51 -18.22 10.39
CA PRO A 108 6.33 -19.13 9.26
C PRO A 108 5.99 -20.56 9.72
N ASN A 109 5.53 -21.40 8.80
CA ASN A 109 5.26 -22.82 9.05
C ASN A 109 5.54 -23.66 7.78
N HIS A 110 5.13 -24.92 7.76
CA HIS A 110 5.39 -25.85 6.65
C HIS A 110 4.64 -25.50 5.35
N HIS A 111 3.61 -24.63 5.41
CA HIS A 111 2.85 -24.20 4.24
C HIS A 111 3.15 -22.75 3.83
N TRP A 112 3.66 -21.91 4.74
CA TRP A 112 3.86 -20.48 4.53
C TRP A 112 5.23 -20.03 5.00
N ARG A 113 5.94 -19.28 4.15
CA ARG A 113 7.28 -18.73 4.43
C ARG A 113 7.27 -17.20 4.43
N ILE A 114 8.16 -16.60 5.21
CA ILE A 114 8.51 -15.19 5.08
C ILE A 114 9.53 -15.07 3.93
N THR A 115 9.26 -14.19 2.96
CA THR A 115 10.22 -13.82 1.92
C THR A 115 10.80 -12.43 2.20
N PHE A 116 12.06 -12.25 1.81
CA PHE A 116 12.79 -10.98 1.86
C PHE A 116 12.94 -10.34 0.48
N ILE A 117 12.29 -10.89 -0.55
CA ILE A 117 12.37 -10.38 -1.93
C ILE A 117 12.01 -8.90 -2.05
N ASN A 118 11.15 -8.40 -1.16
CA ASN A 118 10.72 -7.01 -1.12
C ASN A 118 11.43 -6.16 -0.05
N LYS A 119 12.52 -6.65 0.55
CA LYS A 119 13.25 -5.93 1.63
C LYS A 119 13.67 -4.52 1.23
N CYS A 120 14.04 -4.36 -0.04
CA CYS A 120 14.42 -3.08 -0.66
C CYS A 120 13.31 -2.49 -1.55
N TYR A 121 12.07 -2.96 -1.41
CA TYR A 121 10.90 -2.46 -2.14
C TYR A 121 10.96 -2.64 -3.68
N GLU A 122 11.82 -3.52 -4.16
CA GLU A 122 12.05 -3.74 -5.61
C GLU A 122 10.96 -4.57 -6.28
N LEU A 123 10.32 -5.49 -5.56
CA LEU A 123 9.21 -6.29 -6.12
C LEU A 123 7.96 -5.41 -6.23
N CYS A 124 7.61 -4.72 -5.14
CA CYS A 124 6.48 -3.83 -5.04
C CYS A 124 6.76 -2.71 -4.03
N ASP A 125 6.87 -1.48 -4.55
CA ASP A 125 7.22 -0.27 -3.81
C ASP A 125 6.17 0.17 -2.76
N THR A 126 4.94 -0.30 -2.92
CA THR A 126 3.80 0.04 -2.07
C THR A 126 3.37 -1.09 -1.13
N TYR A 127 4.18 -2.15 -1.06
CA TYR A 127 4.05 -3.26 -0.12
C TYR A 127 5.08 -3.16 1.01
N PRO A 128 4.86 -3.85 2.14
CA PRO A 128 5.86 -3.90 3.21
C PRO A 128 7.12 -4.65 2.77
N ALA A 129 8.21 -4.44 3.52
CA ALA A 129 9.50 -5.06 3.27
C ALA A 129 9.49 -6.59 3.43
N LEU A 130 8.68 -7.10 4.36
CA LEU A 130 8.48 -8.52 4.62
C LEU A 130 7.12 -8.95 4.08
N LEU A 131 7.09 -10.07 3.36
CA LEU A 131 5.86 -10.66 2.83
C LEU A 131 5.77 -12.12 3.26
N VAL A 132 4.55 -12.59 3.53
CA VAL A 132 4.27 -14.02 3.77
C VAL A 132 3.58 -14.60 2.54
N VAL A 133 4.19 -15.66 2.00
CA VAL A 133 3.80 -16.32 0.76
C VAL A 133 3.81 -17.84 0.94
N PRO A 134 3.16 -18.63 0.08
CA PRO A 134 3.22 -20.09 0.19
C PRO A 134 4.65 -20.61 0.13
N TYR A 135 4.96 -21.59 0.98
CA TYR A 135 6.30 -22.20 1.07
C TYR A 135 6.78 -22.76 -0.27
N ARG A 136 5.85 -23.30 -1.08
CA ARG A 136 6.13 -23.89 -2.40
C ARG A 136 6.38 -22.88 -3.51
N ALA A 137 6.05 -21.60 -3.32
CA ALA A 137 6.30 -20.57 -4.31
C ALA A 137 7.72 -20.03 -4.12
N SER A 138 8.58 -20.12 -5.14
CA SER A 138 9.93 -19.54 -5.14
C SER A 138 9.88 -18.02 -5.37
N ASP A 139 10.94 -17.30 -5.01
CA ASP A 139 11.02 -15.85 -5.27
C ASP A 139 10.94 -15.51 -6.77
N ASP A 140 11.43 -16.39 -7.65
CA ASP A 140 11.28 -16.23 -9.10
C ASP A 140 9.84 -16.40 -9.58
N ASP A 141 9.05 -17.30 -8.96
CA ASP A 141 7.61 -17.38 -9.21
C ASP A 141 6.95 -16.05 -8.84
N LEU A 142 7.29 -15.47 -7.67
CA LEU A 142 6.72 -14.19 -7.22
C LEU A 142 7.00 -13.06 -8.21
N ARG A 143 8.20 -13.01 -8.80
CA ARG A 143 8.54 -12.02 -9.83
C ARG A 143 7.66 -12.16 -11.07
N ARG A 144 7.36 -13.39 -11.51
CA ARG A 144 6.47 -13.62 -12.65
C ARG A 144 5.02 -13.23 -12.34
N VAL A 145 4.51 -13.59 -11.16
CA VAL A 145 3.18 -13.19 -10.68
C VAL A 145 3.06 -11.67 -10.58
N ALA A 146 4.09 -10.99 -10.07
CA ALA A 146 4.12 -9.54 -9.93
C ALA A 146 3.83 -8.81 -11.24
N THR A 147 4.37 -9.29 -12.37
CA THR A 147 4.13 -8.66 -13.68
C THR A 147 2.68 -8.65 -14.12
N PHE A 148 1.83 -9.51 -13.54
CA PHE A 148 0.42 -9.63 -13.91
C PHE A 148 -0.53 -8.96 -12.91
N ARG A 149 -0.03 -8.53 -11.76
CA ARG A 149 -0.82 -7.87 -10.72
C ARG A 149 -0.56 -6.37 -10.80
N SER A 150 -1.62 -5.55 -10.85
CA SER A 150 -1.49 -4.10 -10.96
C SER A 150 -0.56 -3.52 -9.88
N ARG A 151 0.46 -2.74 -10.29
CA ARG A 151 1.51 -2.20 -9.40
C ARG A 151 2.28 -3.28 -8.64
N ASN A 152 2.37 -4.49 -9.20
CA ASN A 152 3.08 -5.64 -8.65
C ASN A 152 2.57 -6.11 -7.27
N ARG A 153 1.32 -5.78 -6.91
CA ARG A 153 0.74 -6.13 -5.60
C ARG A 153 0.20 -7.57 -5.63
N ILE A 154 1.13 -8.53 -5.58
CA ILE A 154 0.84 -9.97 -5.62
C ILE A 154 -0.02 -10.44 -4.43
N PRO A 155 -0.73 -11.58 -4.54
CA PRO A 155 -1.43 -12.14 -3.40
C PRO A 155 -0.48 -12.53 -2.26
N VAL A 156 -0.65 -11.87 -1.11
CA VAL A 156 0.14 -12.11 0.12
C VAL A 156 -0.78 -12.34 1.31
N LEU A 157 -0.32 -13.15 2.27
CA LEU A 157 -1.08 -13.47 3.48
C LEU A 157 -1.26 -12.22 4.35
N SER A 158 -2.50 -11.98 4.76
CA SER A 158 -2.86 -10.98 5.77
C SER A 158 -3.21 -11.63 7.10
N TRP A 159 -3.90 -12.77 7.05
CA TRP A 159 -4.33 -13.50 8.24
C TRP A 159 -4.43 -15.01 7.99
N ILE A 160 -4.20 -15.82 9.02
CA ILE A 160 -4.43 -17.27 9.03
C ILE A 160 -5.21 -17.69 10.27
N HIS A 161 -6.21 -18.55 10.07
CA HIS A 161 -7.02 -19.11 11.14
C HIS A 161 -6.20 -20.10 11.99
N PRO A 162 -6.21 -19.99 13.34
CA PRO A 162 -5.35 -20.79 14.20
C PRO A 162 -5.65 -22.30 14.14
N GLU A 163 -6.90 -22.69 13.93
CA GLU A 163 -7.30 -24.11 13.91
C GLU A 163 -7.39 -24.69 12.50
N ASN A 164 -8.39 -24.25 11.71
CA ASN A 164 -8.67 -24.81 10.38
C ASN A 164 -7.69 -24.37 9.27
N LYS A 165 -6.77 -23.44 9.57
CA LYS A 165 -5.72 -22.95 8.66
C LYS A 165 -6.22 -22.25 7.39
N THR A 166 -7.49 -21.84 7.33
CA THR A 166 -8.00 -20.95 6.28
C THR A 166 -7.28 -19.61 6.34
N VAL A 167 -6.99 -19.02 5.19
CA VAL A 167 -6.23 -17.77 5.09
C VAL A 167 -7.04 -16.65 4.45
N ILE A 168 -6.73 -15.42 4.84
CA ILE A 168 -7.11 -14.21 4.11
C ILE A 168 -5.86 -13.70 3.41
N VAL A 169 -5.92 -13.65 2.09
CA VAL A 169 -4.88 -13.08 1.22
C VAL A 169 -5.38 -11.79 0.58
N ARG A 170 -4.48 -10.86 0.30
CA ARG A 170 -4.80 -9.58 -0.36
C ARG A 170 -3.89 -9.37 -1.56
N CYS A 171 -4.42 -8.76 -2.62
CA CYS A 171 -3.70 -8.42 -3.84
C CYS A 171 -4.34 -7.20 -4.52
N SER A 172 -3.76 -6.77 -5.64
CA SER A 172 -4.46 -5.94 -6.63
C SER A 172 -5.14 -6.79 -7.70
N GLN A 173 -6.00 -6.15 -8.49
CA GLN A 173 -6.58 -6.74 -9.71
C GLN A 173 -5.51 -7.31 -10.67
N PRO A 174 -5.85 -8.38 -11.42
CA PRO A 174 -5.02 -8.90 -12.50
C PRO A 174 -5.07 -7.98 -13.74
N LEU A 175 -4.00 -8.01 -14.55
CA LEU A 175 -3.82 -7.22 -15.77
C LEU A 175 -4.33 -7.97 -17.01
N VAL A 176 -5.59 -8.39 -16.96
CA VAL A 176 -6.25 -9.20 -18.00
C VAL A 176 -6.44 -8.40 -19.29
N GLY A 177 -6.93 -7.17 -19.16
CA GLY A 177 -7.30 -6.29 -20.28
C GLY A 177 -8.44 -6.83 -21.15
N MET A 178 -8.78 -6.08 -22.20
CA MET A 178 -9.82 -6.47 -23.16
C MET A 178 -9.47 -7.74 -23.95
N SER A 179 -8.17 -7.97 -24.19
CA SER A 179 -7.69 -9.16 -24.93
C SER A 179 -7.77 -10.46 -24.12
N GLY A 180 -8.22 -10.43 -22.86
CA GLY A 180 -8.33 -11.63 -22.04
C GLY A 180 -6.98 -12.28 -21.73
N LYS A 181 -5.94 -11.47 -21.49
CA LYS A 181 -4.59 -11.99 -21.18
C LYS A 181 -4.65 -12.85 -19.92
N ARG A 182 -3.84 -13.91 -19.95
CA ARG A 182 -3.68 -14.88 -18.87
C ARG A 182 -2.23 -14.93 -18.43
N ASN A 183 -2.01 -15.34 -17.19
CA ASN A 183 -0.68 -15.59 -16.67
C ASN A 183 -0.68 -16.93 -15.92
N LYS A 184 0.04 -17.92 -16.47
CA LYS A 184 0.09 -19.28 -15.91
C LYS A 184 0.75 -19.33 -14.54
N ASP A 185 1.68 -18.42 -14.26
CA ASP A 185 2.32 -18.33 -12.94
C ASP A 185 1.33 -17.79 -11.90
N ASP A 186 0.51 -16.79 -12.23
CA ASP A 186 -0.55 -16.27 -11.34
C ASP A 186 -1.63 -17.33 -11.07
N GLU A 187 -2.11 -18.00 -12.13
CA GLU A 187 -3.07 -19.11 -12.03
C GLU A 187 -2.54 -20.22 -11.11
N LYS A 188 -1.31 -20.67 -11.35
CA LYS A 188 -0.64 -21.67 -10.50
C LYS A 188 -0.44 -21.17 -9.08
N TYR A 189 -0.11 -19.90 -8.90
CA TYR A 189 0.14 -19.32 -7.58
C TYR A 189 -1.13 -19.29 -6.71
N LEU A 190 -2.29 -18.95 -7.30
CA LEU A 190 -3.57 -19.06 -6.60
C LEU A 190 -3.93 -20.51 -6.25
N ASP A 191 -3.64 -21.46 -7.13
CA ASP A 191 -3.79 -22.88 -6.82
C ASP A 191 -2.87 -23.34 -5.67
N VAL A 192 -1.62 -22.89 -5.64
CA VAL A 192 -0.70 -23.17 -4.54
C VAL A 192 -1.21 -22.57 -3.22
N ILE A 193 -1.83 -21.38 -3.24
CA ILE A 193 -2.49 -20.81 -2.06
C ILE A 193 -3.64 -21.71 -1.61
N ARG A 194 -4.53 -22.11 -2.51
CA ARG A 194 -5.66 -23.00 -2.23
C ARG A 194 -5.18 -24.32 -1.60
N GLU A 195 -4.11 -24.91 -2.13
CA GLU A 195 -3.53 -26.16 -1.66
C GLU A 195 -2.88 -26.09 -0.27
N THR A 196 -2.64 -24.88 0.28
CA THR A 196 -2.16 -24.74 1.67
C THR A 196 -3.19 -25.23 2.69
N ASN A 197 -4.45 -25.34 2.29
CA ASN A 197 -5.50 -25.98 3.07
C ASN A 197 -6.23 -27.05 2.23
N LYS A 198 -5.89 -28.32 2.46
CA LYS A 198 -6.45 -29.47 1.72
C LYS A 198 -7.96 -29.68 1.91
N GLN A 199 -8.58 -29.00 2.88
CA GLN A 199 -10.03 -29.07 3.09
C GLN A 199 -10.79 -28.15 2.12
N ILE A 200 -10.09 -27.24 1.44
CA ILE A 200 -10.69 -26.26 0.52
C ILE A 200 -10.68 -26.82 -0.90
N SER A 201 -11.87 -27.02 -1.47
CA SER A 201 -12.04 -27.47 -2.86
C SER A 201 -11.83 -26.33 -3.86
N LYS A 202 -12.36 -25.13 -3.58
CA LYS A 202 -12.21 -23.92 -4.41
C LYS A 202 -11.75 -22.72 -3.59
N LEU A 203 -10.91 -21.87 -4.19
CA LEU A 203 -10.49 -20.60 -3.63
C LEU A 203 -11.57 -19.53 -3.87
N THR A 204 -12.08 -18.92 -2.81
CA THR A 204 -13.02 -17.80 -2.96
C THR A 204 -12.27 -16.48 -3.16
N ILE A 205 -12.62 -15.74 -4.21
CA ILE A 205 -12.07 -14.43 -4.55
C ILE A 205 -13.17 -13.40 -4.37
N TYR A 206 -12.95 -12.47 -3.43
CA TYR A 206 -13.84 -11.33 -3.23
C TYR A 206 -13.26 -10.10 -3.91
N ASP A 207 -13.86 -9.67 -5.00
CA ASP A 207 -13.58 -8.37 -5.61
C ASP A 207 -14.48 -7.33 -4.94
N ALA A 208 -13.85 -6.37 -4.25
CA ALA A 208 -14.59 -5.34 -3.53
C ALA A 208 -15.50 -4.51 -4.45
N ARG A 209 -15.18 -4.41 -5.74
CA ARG A 209 -15.86 -3.50 -6.67
C ARG A 209 -17.25 -4.03 -7.05
N PRO A 210 -18.16 -3.13 -7.48
CA PRO A 210 -19.27 -3.52 -8.32
C PRO A 210 -18.80 -4.16 -9.61
N SER A 211 -19.54 -5.15 -10.11
CA SER A 211 -19.20 -5.88 -11.35
C SER A 211 -18.96 -4.95 -12.54
N VAL A 212 -19.79 -3.92 -12.69
CA VAL A 212 -19.68 -2.89 -13.74
C VAL A 212 -18.34 -2.13 -13.68
N ASN A 213 -17.84 -1.85 -12.48
CA ASN A 213 -16.56 -1.18 -12.27
C ASN A 213 -15.39 -2.13 -12.56
N ALA A 214 -15.53 -3.42 -12.26
CA ALA A 214 -14.54 -4.42 -12.63
C ALA A 214 -14.45 -4.60 -14.15
N VAL A 215 -15.58 -4.60 -14.86
CA VAL A 215 -15.65 -4.61 -16.33
C VAL A 215 -15.03 -3.34 -16.93
N ALA A 216 -15.33 -2.16 -16.38
CA ALA A 216 -14.70 -0.91 -16.83
C ALA A 216 -13.17 -0.93 -16.66
N ASN A 217 -12.66 -1.51 -15.57
CA ASN A 217 -11.21 -1.69 -15.38
C ASN A 217 -10.61 -2.71 -16.36
N LYS A 218 -11.36 -3.74 -16.75
CA LYS A 218 -10.93 -4.66 -17.81
C LYS A 218 -10.72 -3.91 -19.14
N ALA A 219 -11.57 -2.92 -19.43
CA ALA A 219 -11.41 -2.08 -20.63
C ALA A 219 -10.12 -1.24 -20.62
N THR A 220 -9.59 -0.88 -19.45
CA THR A 220 -8.37 -0.07 -19.29
C THR A 220 -7.11 -0.88 -18.95
N GLY A 221 -7.15 -2.20 -19.14
CA GLY A 221 -5.99 -3.09 -18.98
C GLY A 221 -5.90 -3.85 -17.66
N GLY A 222 -6.80 -3.56 -16.70
CA GLY A 222 -6.99 -4.35 -15.48
C GLY A 222 -7.93 -5.54 -15.71
N GLY A 223 -8.77 -5.85 -14.73
CA GLY A 223 -9.79 -6.90 -14.87
C GLY A 223 -10.02 -7.67 -13.58
N TYR A 224 -10.44 -8.92 -13.74
CA TYR A 224 -10.76 -9.85 -12.66
C TYR A 224 -10.53 -11.29 -13.15
N GLU A 225 -10.40 -12.21 -12.23
CA GLU A 225 -10.18 -13.64 -12.45
C GLU A 225 -11.43 -14.30 -13.08
N SER A 226 -11.32 -14.82 -14.30
CA SER A 226 -12.43 -15.50 -15.00
C SER A 226 -12.45 -17.01 -14.75
N ASP A 227 -13.63 -17.62 -14.76
CA ASP A 227 -13.82 -19.07 -14.55
C ASP A 227 -13.00 -19.95 -15.52
N ASP A 228 -12.84 -19.52 -16.79
CA ASP A 228 -12.04 -20.23 -17.81
C ASP A 228 -10.53 -20.23 -17.54
N ALA A 229 -10.06 -19.30 -16.70
CA ALA A 229 -8.65 -19.17 -16.35
C ALA A 229 -8.36 -19.77 -14.97
N TYR A 230 -9.27 -19.55 -14.01
CA TYR A 230 -9.10 -19.93 -12.61
C TYR A 230 -10.14 -20.97 -12.21
N HIS A 231 -10.03 -22.17 -12.80
CA HIS A 231 -11.00 -23.27 -12.66
C HIS A 231 -11.32 -23.67 -11.21
N ASN A 232 -10.33 -23.55 -10.31
CA ASN A 232 -10.46 -23.86 -8.89
C ASN A 232 -10.75 -22.62 -8.03
N ALA A 233 -11.26 -21.54 -8.62
CA ALA A 233 -11.68 -20.36 -7.90
C ALA A 233 -13.17 -20.06 -8.12
N GLU A 234 -13.73 -19.23 -7.25
CA GLU A 234 -15.07 -18.68 -7.37
C GLU A 234 -15.01 -17.19 -7.01
N LEU A 235 -15.52 -16.33 -7.90
CA LEU A 235 -15.41 -14.88 -7.76
C LEU A 235 -16.76 -14.25 -7.36
N PHE A 236 -16.73 -13.41 -6.33
CA PHE A 236 -17.87 -12.62 -5.85
C PHE A 236 -17.54 -11.13 -5.89
N PHE A 237 -18.50 -10.32 -6.33
CA PHE A 237 -18.43 -8.86 -6.27
C PHE A 237 -19.13 -8.34 -5.01
N LEU A 238 -18.50 -7.44 -4.28
CA LEU A 238 -19.01 -6.89 -3.00
C LEU A 238 -19.75 -5.55 -3.15
N ASP A 239 -19.82 -5.00 -4.36
CA ASP A 239 -20.53 -3.76 -4.69
C ASP A 239 -20.08 -2.51 -3.90
N ILE A 240 -18.82 -2.48 -3.44
CA ILE A 240 -18.21 -1.33 -2.76
C ILE A 240 -17.66 -0.33 -3.80
N HIS A 241 -18.31 0.83 -3.86
CA HIS A 241 -17.99 1.86 -4.83
C HIS A 241 -16.60 2.49 -4.61
N ASN A 242 -16.07 3.13 -5.65
CA ASN A 242 -14.74 3.74 -5.62
C ASN A 242 -14.68 5.00 -4.73
N ILE A 243 -13.46 5.49 -4.50
CA ILE A 243 -13.19 6.66 -3.64
C ILE A 243 -13.91 7.95 -4.07
N HIS A 244 -14.27 8.10 -5.34
CA HIS A 244 -14.97 9.30 -5.82
C HIS A 244 -16.43 9.30 -5.38
N VAL A 245 -17.08 8.13 -5.43
CA VAL A 245 -18.45 7.94 -4.92
C VAL A 245 -18.47 8.14 -3.40
N MET A 246 -17.52 7.56 -2.67
CA MET A 246 -17.42 7.72 -1.22
C MET A 246 -17.21 9.19 -0.80
N ARG A 247 -16.38 9.93 -1.55
CA ARG A 247 -16.14 11.36 -1.31
C ARG A 247 -17.38 12.19 -1.54
N GLU A 248 -18.12 11.93 -2.63
CA GLU A 248 -19.37 12.65 -2.91
C GLU A 248 -20.44 12.34 -1.87
N SER A 249 -20.55 11.07 -1.44
CA SER A 249 -21.45 10.66 -0.37
C SER A 249 -21.16 11.42 0.94
N LEU A 250 -19.89 11.48 1.38
CA LEU A 250 -19.51 12.24 2.57
C LEU A 250 -19.78 13.74 2.43
N LYS A 251 -19.57 14.30 1.24
CA LYS A 251 -19.88 15.71 0.97
C LYS A 251 -21.38 15.98 1.15
N LYS A 252 -22.25 15.13 0.60
CA LYS A 252 -23.70 15.24 0.79
C LYS A 252 -24.10 15.13 2.26
N VAL A 253 -23.45 14.24 3.03
CA VAL A 253 -23.66 14.16 4.49
C VAL A 253 -23.33 15.49 5.15
N LYS A 254 -22.16 16.07 4.83
CA LYS A 254 -21.75 17.38 5.37
C LYS A 254 -22.80 18.46 5.08
N ASP A 255 -23.32 18.50 3.85
CA ASP A 255 -24.26 19.53 3.41
C ASP A 255 -25.61 19.46 4.15
N ILE A 256 -26.03 18.29 4.64
CA ILE A 256 -27.31 18.14 5.38
C ILE A 256 -27.14 18.24 6.91
N VAL A 257 -25.91 18.12 7.44
CA VAL A 257 -25.65 18.17 8.89
C VAL A 257 -25.08 19.51 9.37
N TYR A 258 -24.55 20.33 8.48
CA TYR A 258 -23.88 21.58 8.85
C TYR A 258 -24.21 22.72 7.87
N PRO A 259 -24.53 23.94 8.35
CA PRO A 259 -24.48 24.38 9.75
C PRO A 259 -25.73 24.05 10.57
N ASN A 260 -26.86 23.79 9.94
CA ASN A 260 -28.14 23.48 10.59
C ASN A 260 -28.75 22.23 9.95
N VAL A 261 -29.44 21.43 10.75
CA VAL A 261 -30.16 20.24 10.28
C VAL A 261 -31.61 20.62 9.97
N GLU A 262 -32.13 20.16 8.83
CA GLU A 262 -33.54 20.29 8.48
C GLU A 262 -34.31 19.03 8.91
N GLU A 263 -35.00 19.12 10.05
CA GLU A 263 -35.63 17.96 10.71
C GLU A 263 -36.79 17.33 9.91
N SER A 264 -37.57 18.13 9.17
CA SER A 264 -38.76 17.66 8.45
C SER A 264 -38.45 16.62 7.37
N HIS A 265 -37.26 16.68 6.77
CA HIS A 265 -36.83 15.78 5.70
C HIS A 265 -35.57 14.99 6.05
N TRP A 266 -35.22 14.88 7.35
CA TRP A 266 -33.96 14.27 7.79
C TRP A 266 -33.68 12.89 7.19
N LEU A 267 -34.65 11.96 7.28
CA LEU A 267 -34.46 10.58 6.81
C LEU A 267 -34.27 10.49 5.29
N SER A 268 -35.08 11.20 4.51
CA SER A 268 -34.97 11.22 3.05
C SER A 268 -33.68 11.92 2.59
N SER A 269 -33.29 13.00 3.28
CA SER A 269 -32.04 13.71 3.00
C SER A 269 -30.83 12.80 3.29
N LEU A 270 -30.84 12.09 4.40
CA LEU A 270 -29.80 11.11 4.76
C LEU A 270 -29.74 9.96 3.75
N GLU A 271 -30.87 9.39 3.36
CA GLU A 271 -30.96 8.33 2.34
C GLU A 271 -30.33 8.78 1.01
N SER A 272 -30.61 10.01 0.56
CA SER A 272 -30.07 10.58 -0.68
C SER A 272 -28.53 10.75 -0.71
N THR A 273 -27.89 10.67 0.45
CA THR A 273 -26.42 10.67 0.57
C THR A 273 -25.80 9.32 0.23
N HIS A 274 -26.57 8.22 0.35
CA HIS A 274 -26.11 6.84 0.29
C HIS A 274 -25.03 6.46 1.32
N TRP A 275 -24.74 7.32 2.30
CA TRP A 275 -23.63 7.09 3.24
C TRP A 275 -23.83 5.81 4.05
N LEU A 276 -25.02 5.63 4.63
CA LEU A 276 -25.32 4.43 5.41
C LEU A 276 -25.40 3.16 4.53
N GLU A 277 -25.77 3.29 3.26
CA GLU A 277 -25.72 2.17 2.31
C GLU A 277 -24.27 1.74 2.04
N HIS A 278 -23.35 2.70 1.87
CA HIS A 278 -21.92 2.40 1.70
C HIS A 278 -21.29 1.80 2.97
N ILE A 279 -21.68 2.29 4.15
CA ILE A 279 -21.27 1.68 5.43
C ILE A 279 -21.80 0.26 5.55
N LYS A 280 -23.09 0.04 5.23
CA LYS A 280 -23.70 -1.30 5.21
C LYS A 280 -22.94 -2.23 4.26
N ALA A 281 -22.69 -1.81 3.02
CA ALA A 281 -21.95 -2.60 2.04
C ALA A 281 -20.53 -2.98 2.53
N SER A 282 -19.86 -2.07 3.24
CA SER A 282 -18.50 -2.30 3.75
C SER A 282 -18.44 -3.22 4.98
N ILE A 283 -19.52 -3.30 5.76
CA ILE A 283 -19.59 -4.11 6.99
C ILE A 283 -20.13 -5.51 6.71
N PHE A 284 -21.10 -5.63 5.79
CA PHE A 284 -21.82 -6.88 5.51
C PHE A 284 -21.30 -7.60 4.25
N CYS A 285 -20.15 -7.19 3.71
CA CYS A 285 -19.49 -7.88 2.60
C CYS A 285 -18.83 -9.20 3.01
#